data_AF-A0A2T4IGZ0-F1
#
_entry.id   AF-A0A2T4IGZ0-F1
#
_cell.length_a   1.000
_cell.length_b   1.000
_cell.length_c   1.000
_cell.angle_alpha   90.00
_cell.angle_beta   90.00
_cell.angle_gamma   90.00
#
_symmetry.space_group_name_H-M   'P 1'
#
loop_
_entity.id
_entity.type
_entity.pdbx_description
1 polymer ?
#
loop_
_entity_poly.entity_id
_entity_poly.type
_entity_poly.pdbx_seq_one_letter_code
_entity_poly.pdbx_strand_id
1 'polypeptide(L)'
;MDRNLYERANDCRWWALTSLFATQLAHCRADSAGVGARITAVLEAINALYTVYDNLVVFDAAGVALAVSNPEYGDCLGQTVNEEWVRRCLNLTDTQSYVVSAFAPTPLYRNRHTYVYAAAIPGNDGRACGGIGIVFDAEPQFTAMLHDALPRSADGEVLAGSFAVFADRQRMVIASTDARFPVGSTLPVGDGLLRLDNGAHTADIQLIGDSYHAIGVSMSAGYREYKSAADAYRNDLAALVFVPLESPAAAATATAPQDSVRLPRLRQNAATVASTEIATFFIGDEWLGIAASRVLEAVDAVGITPVPGLPAHVSGVFMFRERPVLVLDLKDHLRLRRPVDAGSYRQVVVVRGRDEAPFGILVHRLGEIPEVANDHIDPVNQLYQSNAALAEFVVRPEHGDEAILIVLSPERIVARLLGGQALSAEHGSMALQVLQRQAG
;
A
#
# COMPACT_ATOMS: atom_id res chain seq x y z
N MET A 1 12.37 0.70 10.07
CA MET A 1 12.09 1.31 11.38
C MET A 1 12.37 0.38 12.55
N ASP A 2 11.66 -0.75 12.74
CA ASP A 2 11.79 -1.55 13.97
C ASP A 2 13.21 -2.04 14.28
N ARG A 3 13.98 -2.47 13.26
CA ARG A 3 15.41 -2.78 13.42
C ARG A 3 16.21 -1.61 13.98
N ASN A 4 15.94 -0.39 13.48
CA ASN A 4 16.62 0.81 13.93
C ASN A 4 16.31 1.04 15.43
N LEU A 5 15.04 1.02 15.80
CA LEU A 5 14.64 1.22 17.20
C LEU A 5 15.14 0.11 18.15
N TYR A 6 15.22 -1.13 17.68
CA TYR A 6 15.80 -2.25 18.43
C TYR A 6 17.28 -2.04 18.77
N GLU A 7 18.09 -1.57 17.82
CA GLU A 7 19.51 -1.31 18.04
C GLU A 7 19.71 -0.25 19.15
N ARG A 8 18.85 0.77 19.22
CA ARG A 8 18.86 1.78 20.31
C ARG A 8 18.57 1.18 21.69
N ALA A 9 17.64 0.23 21.76
CA ALA A 9 17.34 -0.49 23.00
C ALA A 9 18.52 -1.36 23.45
N ASN A 10 19.26 -1.97 22.51
CA ASN A 10 20.46 -2.74 22.84
C ASN A 10 21.62 -1.84 23.29
N ASP A 11 21.85 -0.74 22.58
CA ASP A 11 22.95 0.16 22.84
C ASP A 11 22.85 0.79 24.23
N CYS A 12 21.65 1.22 24.66
CA CYS A 12 21.51 1.81 26.00
C CYS A 12 21.84 0.80 27.10
N ARG A 13 21.43 -0.47 26.97
CA ARG A 13 21.77 -1.53 27.93
C ARG A 13 23.26 -1.85 27.92
N TRP A 14 23.87 -1.93 26.74
CA TRP A 14 25.30 -2.19 26.60
C TRP A 14 26.13 -1.09 27.28
N TRP A 15 25.81 0.18 27.01
CA TRP A 15 26.53 1.30 27.60
C TRP A 15 26.31 1.42 29.10
N ALA A 16 25.10 1.11 29.60
CA ALA A 16 24.80 1.11 31.03
C ALA A 16 25.67 0.13 31.83
N LEU A 17 26.10 -0.98 31.21
CA LEU A 17 26.97 -1.99 31.81
C LEU A 17 28.45 -1.59 31.86
N THR A 18 28.82 -0.43 31.32
CA THR A 18 30.20 0.05 31.35
C THR A 18 30.61 0.33 32.79
N SER A 19 31.60 -0.41 33.30
CA SER A 19 32.13 -0.26 34.67
C SER A 19 32.65 1.14 34.96
N LEU A 20 33.09 1.86 33.93
CA LEU A 20 33.51 3.26 34.02
C LEU A 20 32.40 4.14 34.60
N PHE A 21 31.17 4.06 34.10
CA PHE A 21 30.08 4.93 34.55
C PHE A 21 29.71 4.63 36.00
N ALA A 22 29.55 3.36 36.37
CA ALA A 22 29.30 2.96 37.76
C ALA A 22 30.40 3.44 38.71
N THR A 23 31.67 3.31 38.31
CA THR A 23 32.83 3.77 39.09
C THR A 23 32.82 5.29 39.26
N GLN A 24 32.56 6.04 38.19
CA GLN A 24 32.53 7.50 38.25
C GLN A 24 31.35 8.01 39.09
N LEU A 25 30.17 7.42 38.94
CA LEU A 25 28.99 7.75 39.74
C LEU A 25 29.20 7.49 41.24
N ALA A 26 29.92 6.42 41.61
CA ALA A 26 30.27 6.15 43.00
C ALA A 26 31.12 7.28 43.63
N HIS A 27 31.92 8.00 42.84
CA HIS A 27 32.74 9.13 43.29
C HIS A 27 32.04 10.49 43.14
N CYS A 28 30.82 10.54 42.60
CA CYS A 28 30.11 11.78 42.29
C CYS A 28 29.86 12.68 43.52
N ARG A 29 29.67 12.07 44.71
CA ARG A 29 29.51 12.82 45.97
C ARG A 29 30.76 13.60 46.38
N ALA A 30 31.95 13.20 45.90
CA ALA A 30 33.23 13.81 46.25
C ALA A 30 33.75 14.79 45.19
N ASP A 31 33.52 14.51 43.89
CA ASP A 31 34.00 15.30 42.76
C ASP A 31 32.98 15.31 41.61
N SER A 32 31.83 15.96 41.80
CA SER A 32 30.76 15.98 40.79
C SER A 32 31.21 16.61 39.46
N ALA A 33 32.01 17.68 39.51
CA ALA A 33 32.45 18.40 38.32
C ALA A 33 33.47 17.57 37.50
N GLY A 34 34.46 16.96 38.15
CA GLY A 34 35.42 16.10 37.47
C GLY A 34 34.81 14.79 36.98
N VAL A 35 33.84 14.24 37.71
CA VAL A 35 33.04 13.09 37.25
C VAL A 35 32.27 13.43 35.97
N GLY A 36 31.57 14.56 35.95
CA GLY A 36 30.81 15.00 34.77
C GLY A 36 31.70 15.16 33.53
N ALA A 37 32.88 15.78 33.68
CA ALA A 37 33.82 15.96 32.57
C ALA A 37 34.35 14.62 32.00
N ARG A 38 34.69 13.66 32.86
CA ARG A 38 35.19 12.34 32.44
C ARG A 38 34.12 11.52 31.72
N ILE A 39 32.87 11.57 32.20
CA ILE A 39 31.74 10.90 31.56
C ILE A 39 31.43 11.58 30.22
N THR A 40 31.40 12.92 30.18
CA THR A 40 31.15 13.71 28.95
C THR A 40 32.10 13.32 27.83
N ALA A 41 33.41 13.23 28.09
CA ALA A 41 34.39 12.85 27.07
C ALA A 41 34.13 11.45 26.46
N VAL A 42 33.61 10.50 27.25
CA VAL A 42 33.24 9.16 26.78
C VAL A 42 31.97 9.23 25.94
N LEU A 43 30.97 9.99 26.40
CA LEU A 43 29.72 10.17 25.68
C LEU A 43 29.94 10.88 24.33
N GLU A 44 30.80 11.90 24.27
CA GLU A 44 31.21 12.56 23.02
C GLU A 44 31.85 11.58 22.04
N ALA A 45 32.77 10.73 22.52
CA ALA A 45 33.42 9.71 21.70
C ALA A 45 32.43 8.67 21.16
N ILE A 46 31.46 8.22 21.97
CA ILE A 46 30.38 7.33 21.53
C ILE A 46 29.54 8.05 20.47
N ASN A 47 29.07 9.27 20.76
CA ASN A 47 28.19 10.02 19.86
C ASN A 47 28.84 10.27 18.48
N ALA A 48 30.17 10.49 18.45
CA ALA A 48 30.93 10.64 17.21
C ALA A 48 30.97 9.37 16.34
N LEU A 49 30.84 8.18 16.94
CA LEU A 49 30.80 6.90 16.23
C LEU A 49 29.39 6.52 15.76
N TYR A 50 28.35 7.05 16.41
CA TYR A 50 26.94 6.69 16.17
C TYR A 50 26.12 7.94 15.81
N THR A 51 26.06 8.27 14.52
CA THR A 51 25.38 9.47 14.00
C THR A 51 23.84 9.43 14.06
N VAL A 52 23.27 8.38 14.64
CA VAL A 52 21.82 8.22 14.85
C VAL A 52 21.35 8.82 16.19
N TYR A 53 22.28 9.30 17.00
CA TYR A 53 22.04 9.95 18.29
C TYR A 53 22.25 11.44 18.14
N ASP A 54 21.31 12.23 18.68
CA ASP A 54 21.50 13.67 18.78
C ASP A 54 22.20 14.03 20.10
N ASN A 55 21.86 13.29 21.17
CA ASN A 55 22.43 13.47 22.50
C ASN A 55 22.42 12.15 23.30
N LEU A 56 23.39 12.02 24.20
CA LEU A 56 23.44 10.99 25.24
C LEU A 56 23.50 11.71 26.57
N VAL A 57 22.73 11.26 27.56
CA VAL A 57 22.72 11.85 28.90
C VAL A 57 23.00 10.79 29.94
N VAL A 58 23.86 11.09 30.91
CA VAL A 58 24.03 10.29 32.11
C VAL A 58 23.54 11.09 33.31
N PHE A 59 22.72 10.48 34.14
CA PHE A 59 22.14 11.07 35.34
C PHE A 59 22.36 10.20 36.57
N ASP A 60 22.38 10.82 37.75
CA ASP A 60 22.59 10.13 39.02
C ASP A 60 21.31 9.47 39.57
N ALA A 61 21.41 8.82 40.74
CA ALA A 61 20.28 8.19 41.41
C ALA A 61 19.16 9.16 41.83
N ALA A 62 19.41 10.47 41.84
CA ALA A 62 18.39 11.51 42.07
C ALA A 62 17.78 12.03 40.76
N GLY A 63 18.25 11.54 39.60
CA GLY A 63 17.81 12.00 38.28
C GLY A 63 18.47 13.31 37.83
N VAL A 64 19.55 13.75 38.47
CA VAL A 64 20.30 14.95 38.07
C VAL A 64 21.22 14.61 36.91
N ALA A 65 21.12 15.35 35.80
CA ALA A 65 21.99 15.17 34.64
C ALA A 65 23.43 15.61 34.98
N LEU A 66 24.38 14.68 34.87
CA LEU A 66 25.78 14.89 35.21
C LEU A 66 26.66 15.10 33.97
N ALA A 67 26.26 14.53 32.84
CA ALA A 67 27.02 14.60 31.60
C ALA A 67 26.08 14.48 30.40
N VAL A 68 26.43 15.18 29.31
CA VAL A 68 25.76 15.11 28.02
C VAL A 68 26.81 14.91 26.92
N SER A 69 26.48 14.24 25.81
CA SER A 69 27.42 14.08 24.68
C SER A 69 27.46 15.27 23.75
N ASN A 70 26.41 16.10 23.73
CA ASN A 70 26.30 17.23 22.83
C ASN A 70 26.31 18.54 23.64
N PRO A 71 27.31 19.42 23.42
CA PRO A 71 27.50 20.63 24.21
C PRO A 71 26.35 21.64 24.09
N GLU A 72 25.52 21.55 23.05
CA GLU A 72 24.31 22.37 22.93
C GLU A 72 23.31 22.14 24.07
N TYR A 73 23.40 20.99 24.76
CA TYR A 73 22.57 20.65 25.92
C TYR A 73 23.26 20.92 27.26
N GLY A 74 24.32 21.72 27.27
CA GLY A 74 25.05 22.09 28.49
C GLY A 74 24.15 22.70 29.57
N ASP A 75 23.07 23.40 29.17
CA ASP A 75 22.09 23.99 30.10
C ASP A 75 21.34 22.94 30.94
N CYS A 76 21.29 21.68 30.48
CA CYS A 76 20.66 20.58 31.22
C CYS A 76 21.55 20.07 32.36
N LEU A 77 22.86 20.36 32.34
CA LEU A 77 23.80 19.85 33.35
C LEU A 77 23.48 20.41 34.73
N GLY A 78 23.47 19.53 35.73
CA GLY A 78 23.12 19.86 37.11
C GLY A 78 21.62 20.03 37.36
N GLN A 79 20.77 19.92 36.34
CA GLN A 79 19.32 19.95 36.48
C GLN A 79 18.75 18.54 36.66
N THR A 80 17.64 18.42 37.39
CA THR A 80 16.88 17.17 37.46
C THR A 80 16.12 16.96 36.16
N VAL A 81 16.33 15.80 35.52
CA VAL A 81 15.56 15.38 34.35
C VAL A 81 14.17 14.95 34.82
N ASN A 82 13.23 15.89 34.84
CA ASN A 82 11.88 15.69 35.38
C ASN A 82 10.94 15.02 34.35
N GLU A 83 11.34 13.85 33.87
CA GLU A 83 10.58 13.06 32.90
C GLU A 83 10.25 11.67 33.47
N GLU A 84 9.05 11.15 33.14
CA GLU A 84 8.51 9.92 33.74
C GLU A 84 9.42 8.69 33.53
N TRP A 85 10.07 8.62 32.37
CA TRP A 85 10.95 7.51 32.02
C TRP A 85 12.19 7.41 32.92
N VAL A 86 12.65 8.52 33.52
CA VAL A 86 13.81 8.54 34.44
C VAL A 86 13.50 7.72 35.68
N ARG A 87 12.31 7.91 36.27
CA ARG A 87 11.88 7.15 37.44
C ARG A 87 11.74 5.67 37.13
N ARG A 88 11.16 5.31 35.98
CA ARG A 88 11.06 3.91 35.56
C ARG A 88 12.45 3.30 35.34
N CYS A 89 13.36 4.04 34.72
CA CYS A 89 14.75 3.63 34.50
C CYS A 89 15.44 3.28 35.82
N LEU A 90 15.39 4.17 36.82
CA LEU A 90 16.01 3.95 38.12
C LEU A 90 15.40 2.80 38.93
N ASN A 91 14.17 2.40 38.62
CA ASN A 91 13.49 1.26 39.23
C ASN A 91 13.78 -0.08 38.52
N LEU A 92 14.56 -0.09 37.44
CA LEU A 92 14.97 -1.33 36.79
C LEU A 92 15.91 -2.12 37.70
N THR A 93 15.59 -3.40 37.91
CA THR A 93 16.38 -4.33 38.73
C THR A 93 17.17 -5.35 37.89
N ASP A 94 16.80 -5.51 36.62
CA ASP A 94 17.42 -6.43 35.69
C ASP A 94 18.24 -5.64 34.65
N THR A 95 19.49 -6.04 34.45
CA THR A 95 20.41 -5.39 33.51
C THR A 95 20.07 -5.62 32.05
N GLN A 96 19.23 -6.61 31.75
CA GLN A 96 18.68 -6.83 30.41
C GLN A 96 17.41 -6.01 30.15
N SER A 97 16.88 -5.33 31.15
CA SER A 97 15.70 -4.48 31.01
C SER A 97 16.08 -3.06 30.57
N TYR A 98 15.14 -2.38 29.93
CA TYR A 98 15.28 -1.01 29.44
C TYR A 98 13.92 -0.32 29.46
N VAL A 99 13.91 1.01 29.34
CA VAL A 99 12.69 1.80 29.20
C VAL A 99 12.81 2.73 28.01
N VAL A 100 11.66 3.06 27.41
CA VAL A 100 11.59 4.04 26.31
C VAL A 100 10.57 5.10 26.66
N SER A 101 10.92 6.37 26.50
CA SER A 101 10.00 7.48 26.72
C SER A 101 8.77 7.39 25.81
N ALA A 102 7.71 8.12 26.15
CA ALA A 102 6.70 8.47 25.17
C ALA A 102 7.34 9.28 24.03
N PHE A 103 6.72 9.27 22.85
CA PHE A 103 7.12 10.16 21.76
C PHE A 103 6.58 11.56 22.05
N ALA A 104 7.42 12.41 22.65
CA ALA A 104 7.00 13.71 23.17
C ALA A 104 8.12 14.76 23.06
N PRO A 105 7.79 16.06 23.10
CA PRO A 105 8.78 17.12 23.21
C PRO A 105 9.64 16.96 24.46
N THR A 106 10.96 17.07 24.32
CA THR A 106 11.89 17.04 25.46
C THR A 106 12.96 18.13 25.34
N PRO A 107 13.35 18.79 26.44
CA PRO A 107 14.47 19.73 26.44
C PRO A 107 15.79 19.07 26.02
N LEU A 108 15.91 17.74 26.18
CA LEU A 108 17.07 16.96 25.74
C LEU A 108 17.19 16.84 24.21
N TYR A 109 16.20 17.34 23.47
CA TYR A 109 16.13 17.34 22.01
C TYR A 109 15.52 18.63 21.46
N ARG A 110 15.92 19.78 22.02
CA ARG A 110 15.49 21.13 21.59
C ARG A 110 13.96 21.31 21.60
N ASN A 111 13.27 20.66 22.54
CA ASN A 111 11.80 20.59 22.64
C ASN A 111 11.10 20.04 21.37
N ARG A 112 11.80 19.23 20.57
CA ARG A 112 11.20 18.44 19.49
C ARG A 112 10.81 17.06 19.99
N HIS A 113 9.92 16.40 19.25
CA HIS A 113 9.46 15.06 19.59
C HIS A 113 10.53 14.01 19.29
N THR A 114 10.81 13.14 20.25
CA THR A 114 11.71 12.00 20.04
C THR A 114 11.41 10.86 21.03
N TYR A 115 12.13 9.75 20.86
CA TYR A 115 12.24 8.67 21.83
C TYR A 115 13.57 8.77 22.59
N VAL A 116 13.49 8.63 23.91
CA VAL A 116 14.65 8.44 24.78
C VAL A 116 14.69 6.99 25.25
N TYR A 117 15.75 6.27 24.89
CA TYR A 117 16.00 4.90 25.32
C TYR A 117 16.91 4.92 26.54
N ALA A 118 16.45 4.39 27.66
CA ALA A 118 17.20 4.46 28.90
C ALA A 118 17.38 3.10 29.57
N ALA A 119 18.52 2.93 30.23
CA ALA A 119 18.86 1.76 31.02
C ALA A 119 19.56 2.18 32.32
N ALA A 120 19.32 1.41 33.38
CA ALA A 120 19.90 1.66 34.69
C ALA A 120 21.38 1.29 34.71
N ILE A 121 22.21 2.17 35.27
CA ILE A 121 23.60 1.87 35.56
C ILE A 121 23.64 1.17 36.93
N PRO A 122 24.07 -0.10 37.02
CA PRO A 122 24.04 -0.85 38.26
C PRO A 122 25.11 -0.35 39.23
N GLY A 123 24.71 -0.15 40.48
CA GLY A 123 25.60 0.09 41.61
C GLY A 123 26.09 -1.22 42.24
N ASN A 124 27.03 -1.10 43.17
CA ASN A 124 27.66 -2.25 43.84
C ASN A 124 26.69 -3.06 44.73
N ASP A 125 25.57 -2.47 45.14
CA ASP A 125 24.52 -3.08 45.95
C ASP A 125 23.40 -3.72 45.12
N GLY A 126 23.56 -3.76 43.79
CA GLY A 126 22.56 -4.27 42.85
C GLY A 126 21.41 -3.29 42.58
N ARG A 127 21.43 -2.09 43.16
CA ARG A 127 20.47 -1.02 42.85
C ARG A 127 21.06 -0.08 41.80
N ALA A 128 20.21 0.60 41.04
CA ALA A 128 20.66 1.61 40.10
C ALA A 128 21.38 2.77 40.83
N CYS A 129 22.64 3.04 40.49
CA CYS A 129 23.36 4.22 40.99
C CYS A 129 23.16 5.46 40.10
N GLY A 130 22.49 5.27 38.97
CA GLY A 130 22.13 6.28 37.99
C GLY A 130 21.55 5.62 36.75
N GLY A 131 21.50 6.35 35.65
CA GLY A 131 21.06 5.83 34.37
C GLY A 131 21.72 6.54 33.19
N ILE A 132 21.69 5.87 32.04
CA ILE A 132 22.03 6.45 30.76
C ILE A 132 20.76 6.57 29.91
N GLY A 133 20.57 7.71 29.27
CA GLY A 133 19.52 7.98 28.30
C GLY A 133 20.13 8.27 26.94
N ILE A 134 19.66 7.56 25.92
CA ILE A 134 20.01 7.77 24.52
C ILE A 134 18.88 8.56 23.87
N VAL A 135 19.15 9.80 23.47
CA VAL A 135 18.21 10.66 22.75
C VAL A 135 18.35 10.35 21.26
N PHE A 136 17.37 9.65 20.71
CA PHE A 136 17.34 9.28 19.30
C PHE A 136 17.18 10.53 18.42
N ASP A 137 17.91 10.63 17.31
CA ASP A 137 17.72 11.74 16.37
C ASP A 137 16.53 11.47 15.44
N ALA A 138 15.31 11.48 16.00
CA ALA A 138 14.10 10.97 15.35
C ALA A 138 13.77 11.68 14.02
N GLU A 139 13.90 13.00 13.96
CA GLU A 139 13.45 13.78 12.80
C GLU A 139 14.19 13.40 11.50
N PRO A 140 15.52 13.52 11.39
CA PRO A 140 16.22 13.15 10.16
C PRO A 140 16.17 11.65 9.89
N GLN A 141 16.23 10.81 10.92
CA GLN A 141 16.23 9.35 10.75
C GLN A 141 14.90 8.83 10.21
N PHE A 142 13.77 9.28 10.77
CA PHE A 142 12.45 8.88 10.25
C PHE A 142 12.15 9.52 8.90
N THR A 143 12.53 10.79 8.69
CA THR A 143 12.36 11.46 7.40
C THR A 143 13.09 10.73 6.29
N ALA A 144 14.34 10.31 6.51
CA ALA A 144 15.10 9.52 5.55
C ALA A 144 14.42 8.17 5.23
N MET A 145 13.94 7.45 6.26
CA MET A 145 13.20 6.19 6.06
C MET A 145 11.91 6.39 5.26
N LEU A 146 11.17 7.46 5.51
CA LEU A 146 9.92 7.73 4.79
C LEU A 146 10.19 8.10 3.33
N HIS A 147 11.22 8.92 3.05
CA HIS A 147 11.60 9.24 1.68
C HIS A 147 12.09 8.02 0.87
N ASP A 148 12.75 7.06 1.52
CA ASP A 148 13.15 5.81 0.88
C ASP A 148 11.94 4.92 0.54
N ALA A 149 10.88 4.98 1.36
CA ALA A 149 9.64 4.23 1.17
C ALA A 149 8.68 4.85 0.13
N LEU A 150 8.96 6.07 -0.37
CA LEU A 150 8.09 6.72 -1.35
C LEU A 150 8.12 5.98 -2.70
N PRO A 151 6.96 5.85 -3.36
CA PRO A 151 6.87 5.16 -4.64
C PRO A 151 7.58 5.98 -5.72
N ARG A 152 8.30 5.27 -6.60
CA ARG A 152 9.10 5.86 -7.66
C ARG A 152 8.60 5.41 -9.04
N SER A 153 8.70 6.29 -10.02
CA SER A 153 8.43 5.98 -11.43
C SER A 153 9.52 5.07 -12.01
N ALA A 154 9.32 4.60 -13.25
CA ALA A 154 10.33 3.85 -13.98
C ALA A 154 11.66 4.61 -14.15
N ASP A 155 11.62 5.95 -14.11
CA ASP A 155 12.78 6.83 -14.21
C ASP A 155 13.46 7.08 -12.85
N GLY A 156 12.94 6.51 -11.75
CA GLY A 156 13.49 6.62 -10.39
C GLY A 156 13.01 7.85 -9.60
N GLU A 157 12.21 8.71 -10.21
CA GLU A 157 11.64 9.91 -9.59
C GLU A 157 10.46 9.56 -8.68
N VAL A 158 10.33 10.26 -7.55
CA VAL A 158 9.18 10.07 -6.65
C VAL A 158 7.90 10.49 -7.36
N LEU A 159 6.85 9.65 -7.27
CA LEU A 159 5.55 9.97 -7.87
C LEU A 159 5.00 11.28 -7.30
N ALA A 160 4.74 12.25 -8.18
CA ALA A 160 4.36 13.60 -7.80
C ALA A 160 3.13 13.63 -6.88
N GLY A 161 3.25 14.42 -5.80
CA GLY A 161 2.19 14.56 -4.78
C GLY A 161 2.06 13.37 -3.83
N SER A 162 2.89 12.33 -3.97
CA SER A 162 2.94 11.23 -3.01
C SER A 162 3.66 11.67 -1.73
N PHE A 163 3.16 11.22 -0.59
CA PHE A 163 3.79 11.48 0.70
C PHE A 163 3.66 10.26 1.62
N ALA A 164 4.51 10.20 2.64
CA ALA A 164 4.53 9.10 3.59
C ALA A 164 4.52 9.64 5.03
N VAL A 165 3.91 8.87 5.93
CA VAL A 165 3.71 9.23 7.32
C VAL A 165 3.95 8.01 8.21
N PHE A 166 4.66 8.20 9.32
CA PHE A 166 4.58 7.29 10.47
C PHE A 166 3.56 7.84 11.46
N ALA A 167 2.63 7.01 11.91
CA ALA A 167 1.63 7.38 12.91
C ALA A 167 1.43 6.28 13.95
N ASP A 168 1.04 6.64 15.17
CA ASP A 168 0.60 5.66 16.18
C ASP A 168 -0.86 5.22 15.97
N ARG A 169 -1.34 4.26 16.78
CA ARG A 169 -2.74 3.80 16.73
C ARG A 169 -3.76 4.89 17.09
N GLN A 170 -3.33 5.96 17.74
CA GLN A 170 -4.14 7.12 18.12
C GLN A 170 -4.17 8.19 17.02
N ARG A 171 -3.56 7.92 15.85
CA ARG A 171 -3.37 8.83 14.71
C ARG A 171 -2.40 9.98 14.98
N MET A 172 -1.60 9.93 16.06
CA MET A 172 -0.55 10.92 16.26
C MET A 172 0.54 10.73 15.20
N VAL A 173 0.88 11.79 14.48
CA VAL A 173 1.96 11.80 13.51
C VAL A 173 3.31 11.75 14.24
N ILE A 174 4.08 10.71 13.97
CA ILE A 174 5.45 10.51 14.48
C ILE A 174 6.47 11.14 13.53
N ALA A 175 6.27 11.01 12.23
CA ALA A 175 7.08 11.63 11.18
C ALA A 175 6.26 11.76 9.90
N SER A 176 6.58 12.74 9.05
CA SER A 176 5.89 12.99 7.78
C SER A 176 6.85 13.58 6.75
N THR A 177 6.67 13.21 5.47
CA THR A 177 7.35 13.87 4.34
C THR A 177 6.55 15.05 3.79
N ASP A 178 5.36 15.32 4.33
CA ASP A 178 4.49 16.41 3.92
C ASP A 178 4.24 17.38 5.09
N ALA A 179 4.55 18.65 4.86
CA ALA A 179 4.45 19.72 5.84
C ALA A 179 3.00 19.99 6.31
N ARG A 180 1.99 19.53 5.57
CA ARG A 180 0.58 19.61 5.96
C ARG A 180 0.26 18.76 7.19
N PHE A 181 1.07 17.74 7.47
CA PHE A 181 0.90 16.82 8.61
C PHE A 181 2.13 16.89 9.53
N PRO A 182 2.24 17.96 10.35
CA PRO A 182 3.41 18.14 11.22
C PRO A 182 3.44 17.09 12.34
N VAL A 183 4.65 16.81 12.84
CA VAL A 183 4.87 15.87 13.95
C VAL A 183 4.08 16.30 15.20
N GLY A 184 3.44 15.33 15.85
CA GLY A 184 2.55 15.54 17.01
C GLY A 184 1.11 15.92 16.64
N SER A 185 0.81 16.20 15.37
CA SER A 185 -0.57 16.44 14.92
C SER A 185 -1.36 15.13 14.75
N THR A 186 -2.67 15.24 14.52
CA THR A 186 -3.54 14.09 14.25
C THR A 186 -3.69 13.90 12.73
N LEU A 187 -3.38 12.69 12.25
CA LEU A 187 -3.55 12.31 10.85
C LEU A 187 -5.04 12.13 10.51
N PRO A 188 -5.58 12.80 9.48
CA PRO A 188 -7.01 12.76 9.15
C PRO A 188 -7.37 11.52 8.31
N VAL A 189 -7.15 10.34 8.89
CA VAL A 189 -7.51 9.04 8.29
C VAL A 189 -8.56 8.32 9.13
N GLY A 190 -9.35 7.47 8.48
CA GLY A 190 -10.32 6.61 9.15
C GLY A 190 -9.65 5.62 10.11
N ASP A 191 -10.23 5.42 11.29
CA ASP A 191 -9.70 4.54 12.36
C ASP A 191 -9.43 3.10 11.87
N GLY A 192 -10.18 2.61 10.87
CA GLY A 192 -10.04 1.27 10.33
C GLY A 192 -8.63 0.98 9.79
N LEU A 193 -7.93 2.02 9.28
CA LEU A 193 -6.59 1.87 8.72
C LEU A 193 -5.50 1.59 9.77
N LEU A 194 -5.72 1.98 11.04
CA LEU A 194 -4.73 1.86 12.12
C LEU A 194 -5.09 0.79 13.17
N ARG A 195 -6.23 0.12 12.99
CA ARG A 195 -6.72 -0.96 13.87
C ARG A 195 -6.35 -2.35 13.34
N LEU A 196 -5.25 -2.46 12.61
CA LEU A 196 -4.72 -3.73 12.12
C LEU A 196 -3.87 -4.41 13.20
N ASP A 197 -3.72 -5.73 13.10
CA ASP A 197 -2.75 -6.47 13.92
C ASP A 197 -1.31 -6.08 13.55
N ASN A 198 -0.38 -6.27 14.49
CA ASN A 198 1.03 -5.98 14.24
C ASN A 198 1.56 -6.88 13.11
N GLY A 199 2.25 -6.26 12.13
CA GLY A 199 2.72 -6.93 10.91
C GLY A 199 1.68 -7.10 9.80
N ALA A 200 0.40 -6.77 10.04
CA ALA A 200 -0.61 -6.74 8.99
C ALA A 200 -0.50 -5.48 8.13
N HIS A 201 -1.01 -5.57 6.91
CA HIS A 201 -1.05 -4.50 5.94
C HIS A 201 -2.45 -4.38 5.33
N THR A 202 -2.80 -3.18 4.88
CA THR A 202 -4.05 -2.93 4.16
C THR A 202 -3.86 -1.80 3.16
N ALA A 203 -4.82 -1.63 2.27
CA ALA A 203 -4.89 -0.47 1.39
C ALA A 203 -6.33 0.03 1.31
N ASP A 204 -6.50 1.34 1.17
CA ASP A 204 -7.80 1.98 1.03
C ASP A 204 -7.68 3.25 0.18
N ILE A 205 -8.80 3.79 -0.27
CA ILE A 205 -8.86 5.08 -0.98
C ILE A 205 -9.65 6.04 -0.11
N GLN A 206 -9.00 7.12 0.34
CA GLN A 206 -9.65 8.14 1.15
C GLN A 206 -9.43 9.54 0.58
N LEU A 207 -10.41 10.41 0.82
CA LEU A 207 -10.33 11.83 0.52
C LEU A 207 -9.48 12.51 1.61
N ILE A 208 -8.33 13.07 1.24
CA ILE A 208 -7.44 13.80 2.15
C ILE A 208 -7.31 15.23 1.64
N GLY A 209 -7.91 16.17 2.35
CA GLY A 209 -8.12 17.53 1.82
C GLY A 209 -9.07 17.49 0.63
N ASP A 210 -8.63 18.00 -0.52
CA ASP A 210 -9.44 18.11 -1.74
C ASP A 210 -9.10 17.04 -2.80
N SER A 211 -8.30 16.03 -2.47
CA SER A 211 -7.92 14.98 -3.42
C SER A 211 -8.01 13.57 -2.84
N TYR A 212 -8.45 12.64 -3.68
CA TYR A 212 -8.43 11.22 -3.33
C TYR A 212 -6.99 10.73 -3.30
N HIS A 213 -6.66 9.90 -2.32
CA HIS A 213 -5.36 9.25 -2.25
C HIS A 213 -5.58 7.75 -2.08
N ALA A 214 -4.83 6.96 -2.85
CA ALA A 214 -4.60 5.56 -2.51
C ALA A 214 -3.63 5.51 -1.33
N ILE A 215 -4.02 4.85 -0.26
CA ILE A 215 -3.27 4.78 0.99
C ILE A 215 -2.87 3.33 1.20
N GLY A 216 -1.57 3.05 1.18
CA GLY A 216 -1.03 1.78 1.66
C GLY A 216 -0.60 1.90 3.11
N VAL A 217 -0.99 0.95 3.96
CA VAL A 217 -0.66 0.94 5.39
C VAL A 217 -0.01 -0.38 5.78
N SER A 218 1.04 -0.30 6.60
CA SER A 218 1.71 -1.45 7.20
C SER A 218 1.99 -1.20 8.68
N MET A 219 1.49 -2.07 9.56
CA MET A 219 1.76 -1.99 11.00
C MET A 219 3.12 -2.57 11.33
N SER A 220 3.81 -1.95 12.30
CA SER A 220 5.07 -2.46 12.86
C SER A 220 4.89 -3.89 13.35
N ALA A 221 5.85 -4.76 13.01
CA ALA A 221 5.83 -6.17 13.38
C ALA A 221 6.77 -6.48 14.55
N GLY A 222 7.63 -5.53 14.94
CA GLY A 222 8.76 -5.79 15.82
C GLY A 222 9.98 -6.31 15.04
N TYR A 223 11.07 -6.57 15.75
CA TYR A 223 12.29 -7.10 15.16
C TYR A 223 13.06 -7.97 16.15
N ARG A 224 13.20 -9.27 15.84
CA ARG A 224 13.75 -10.28 16.76
C ARG A 224 12.95 -10.29 18.08
N GLU A 225 13.60 -10.07 19.21
CA GLU A 225 12.96 -9.94 20.52
C GLU A 225 12.23 -8.60 20.72
N TYR A 226 12.58 -7.55 19.99
CA TYR A 226 12.01 -6.21 20.17
C TYR A 226 10.53 -6.15 19.79
N LYS A 227 9.70 -5.63 20.71
CA LYS A 227 8.22 -5.61 20.62
C LYS A 227 7.58 -6.99 20.48
N SER A 228 8.34 -8.06 20.70
CA SER A 228 7.81 -9.43 20.73
C SER A 228 6.98 -9.65 22.00
N ALA A 229 6.24 -10.76 22.05
CA ALA A 229 5.49 -11.14 23.24
C ALA A 229 6.36 -11.23 24.52
N ALA A 230 7.66 -11.50 24.38
CA ALA A 230 8.61 -11.60 25.48
C ALA A 230 9.24 -10.25 25.90
N ASP A 231 9.12 -9.21 25.08
CA ASP A 231 9.56 -7.86 25.44
C ASP A 231 8.49 -7.18 26.30
N ALA A 232 8.89 -6.35 27.25
CA ALA A 232 7.97 -5.54 28.04
C ALA A 232 7.53 -4.27 27.28
N TYR A 233 8.34 -3.83 26.33
CA TYR A 233 8.04 -2.62 25.56
C TYR A 233 7.03 -2.87 24.44
N ARG A 234 6.02 -2.01 24.35
CA ARG A 234 5.00 -2.01 23.29
C ARG A 234 4.91 -0.61 22.70
N ASN A 235 5.03 -0.51 21.39
CA ASN A 235 4.81 0.72 20.64
C ASN A 235 4.40 0.36 19.22
N ASP A 236 3.11 0.49 18.96
CA ASP A 236 2.50 0.10 17.70
C ASP A 236 2.44 1.31 16.78
N LEU A 237 3.25 1.26 15.73
CA LEU A 237 3.39 2.33 14.75
C LEU A 237 2.97 1.81 13.38
N ALA A 238 2.27 2.63 12.61
CA ALA A 238 1.91 2.37 11.23
C ALA A 238 2.79 3.19 10.30
N ALA A 239 3.24 2.57 9.21
CA ALA A 239 3.78 3.25 8.04
C ALA A 239 2.65 3.42 7.03
N LEU A 240 2.39 4.66 6.61
CA LEU A 240 1.38 5.00 5.62
C LEU A 240 2.05 5.66 4.42
N VAL A 241 1.68 5.24 3.21
CA VAL A 241 2.09 5.87 1.95
C VAL A 241 0.84 6.31 1.22
N PHE A 242 0.79 7.58 0.85
CA PHE A 242 -0.32 8.22 0.15
C PHE A 242 0.12 8.52 -1.26
N VAL A 243 -0.62 8.00 -2.24
CA VAL A 243 -0.43 8.29 -3.65
C VAL A 243 -1.66 9.04 -4.15
N PRO A 244 -1.52 10.28 -4.64
CA PRO A 244 -2.65 11.03 -5.13
C PRO A 244 -3.26 10.33 -6.33
N LEU A 245 -4.57 10.16 -6.27
CA LEU A 245 -5.42 9.85 -7.40
C LEU A 245 -6.01 11.21 -7.81
N GLU A 246 -5.69 11.68 -9.01
CA GLU A 246 -5.96 13.06 -9.48
C GLU A 246 -7.24 13.70 -8.89
N SER A 247 -7.09 14.91 -8.34
CA SER A 247 -8.21 15.72 -7.84
C SER A 247 -9.11 16.20 -8.99
N PRO A 248 -10.43 16.38 -8.80
CA PRO A 248 -11.39 16.67 -9.87
C PRO A 248 -11.19 17.99 -10.64
N ALA A 249 -10.23 18.84 -10.26
CA ALA A 249 -10.09 20.20 -10.80
C ALA A 249 -9.52 20.26 -12.23
N ALA A 250 -8.75 19.26 -12.68
CA ALA A 250 -8.31 19.16 -14.08
C ALA A 250 -9.31 18.37 -14.96
N ALA A 251 -10.32 17.76 -14.36
CA ALA A 251 -11.41 17.06 -15.04
C ALA A 251 -12.64 17.96 -15.27
N ALA A 252 -12.45 19.28 -15.36
CA ALA A 252 -13.46 20.23 -15.81
C ALA A 252 -13.74 20.07 -17.32
N THR A 253 -14.31 18.92 -17.70
CA THR A 253 -15.25 18.69 -18.83
C THR A 253 -15.60 17.20 -19.03
N ALA A 254 -15.06 16.28 -18.25
CA ALA A 254 -15.53 14.90 -18.27
C ALA A 254 -16.64 14.73 -17.23
N THR A 255 -17.88 14.97 -17.65
CA THR A 255 -19.08 14.41 -16.99
C THR A 255 -18.76 12.98 -16.53
N ALA A 256 -18.75 12.75 -15.22
CA ALA A 256 -18.73 11.41 -14.67
C ALA A 256 -19.85 10.61 -15.36
N PRO A 257 -19.59 9.43 -15.95
CA PRO A 257 -20.65 8.46 -16.08
C PRO A 257 -20.95 8.01 -14.65
N GLN A 258 -22.06 8.52 -14.10
CA GLN A 258 -22.94 7.66 -13.32
C GLN A 258 -23.09 6.35 -14.09
N ASP A 259 -22.98 5.22 -13.39
CA ASP A 259 -23.24 3.84 -13.82
C ASP A 259 -22.03 2.96 -13.44
N SER A 260 -21.85 2.69 -12.14
CA SER A 260 -21.34 1.38 -11.73
C SER A 260 -22.57 0.50 -11.52
N VAL A 261 -22.71 -0.56 -12.32
CA VAL A 261 -23.80 -1.52 -12.10
C VAL A 261 -23.48 -2.26 -10.81
N ARG A 262 -24.24 -2.00 -9.74
CA ARG A 262 -24.22 -2.81 -8.53
C ARG A 262 -24.97 -4.10 -8.85
N LEU A 263 -24.24 -5.22 -8.87
CA LEU A 263 -24.82 -6.52 -9.16
C LEU A 263 -25.10 -7.28 -7.85
N PRO A 264 -26.17 -8.09 -7.81
CA PRO A 264 -26.43 -9.01 -6.71
C PRO A 264 -25.19 -9.85 -6.43
N ARG A 265 -24.68 -9.83 -5.20
CA ARG A 265 -23.57 -10.71 -4.79
C ARG A 265 -24.15 -11.81 -3.92
N LEU A 266 -23.83 -13.06 -4.26
CA LEU A 266 -24.06 -14.17 -3.34
C LEU A 266 -23.33 -13.90 -2.01
N ARG A 267 -24.09 -13.77 -0.92
CA ARG A 267 -23.52 -13.72 0.43
C ARG A 267 -22.76 -15.02 0.68
N GLN A 268 -21.54 -14.92 1.23
CA GLN A 268 -20.59 -16.02 1.49
C GLN A 268 -21.14 -17.22 2.31
N ASN A 269 -22.41 -17.22 2.73
CA ASN A 269 -23.05 -18.28 3.52
C ASN A 269 -24.19 -19.05 2.82
N ALA A 270 -24.45 -18.85 1.52
CA ALA A 270 -25.52 -19.56 0.79
C ALA A 270 -24.99 -20.76 -0.02
N ALA A 271 -24.46 -21.78 0.66
CA ALA A 271 -23.75 -22.92 0.06
C ALA A 271 -24.63 -23.96 -0.68
N THR A 272 -25.78 -23.60 -1.26
CA THR A 272 -26.69 -24.57 -1.93
C THR A 272 -27.40 -24.07 -3.20
N VAL A 273 -27.14 -22.85 -3.67
CA VAL A 273 -27.78 -22.33 -4.90
C VAL A 273 -26.81 -22.39 -6.07
N ALA A 274 -27.25 -22.92 -7.21
CA ALA A 274 -26.45 -22.92 -8.43
C ALA A 274 -26.19 -21.46 -8.88
N SER A 275 -24.92 -21.12 -9.08
CA SER A 275 -24.46 -19.77 -9.38
C SER A 275 -23.61 -19.74 -10.66
N THR A 276 -23.50 -18.56 -11.25
CA THR A 276 -22.67 -18.30 -12.43
C THR A 276 -21.83 -17.05 -12.17
N GLU A 277 -20.52 -17.15 -12.39
CA GLU A 277 -19.62 -16.01 -12.38
C GLU A 277 -19.68 -15.25 -13.72
N ILE A 278 -19.75 -13.93 -13.66
CA ILE A 278 -19.90 -13.08 -14.85
C ILE A 278 -18.74 -12.10 -14.89
N ALA A 279 -17.88 -12.20 -15.90
CA ALA A 279 -16.84 -11.21 -16.14
C ALA A 279 -17.46 -9.94 -16.74
N THR A 280 -17.39 -8.83 -16.01
CA THR A 280 -17.98 -7.56 -16.45
C THR A 280 -16.94 -6.65 -17.10
N PHE A 281 -17.37 -5.87 -18.09
CA PHE A 281 -16.54 -4.90 -18.80
C PHE A 281 -17.40 -3.77 -19.37
N PHE A 282 -16.76 -2.63 -19.62
CA PHE A 282 -17.42 -1.41 -20.05
C PHE A 282 -17.10 -1.10 -21.51
N ILE A 283 -18.13 -0.85 -22.32
CA ILE A 283 -18.00 -0.41 -23.72
C ILE A 283 -18.84 0.84 -23.93
N GLY A 284 -18.17 1.97 -24.20
CA GLY A 284 -18.82 3.25 -24.47
C GLY A 284 -19.53 3.83 -23.24
N ASP A 285 -20.82 3.56 -23.12
CA ASP A 285 -21.67 3.99 -22.01
C ASP A 285 -22.40 2.83 -21.31
N GLU A 286 -22.11 1.57 -21.66
CA GLU A 286 -22.78 0.41 -21.10
C GLU A 286 -21.82 -0.58 -20.42
N TRP A 287 -22.25 -1.11 -19.28
CA TRP A 287 -21.65 -2.29 -18.66
C TRP A 287 -22.27 -3.55 -19.22
N LEU A 288 -21.42 -4.47 -19.63
CA LEU A 288 -21.76 -5.73 -20.25
C LEU A 288 -21.04 -6.86 -19.52
N GLY A 289 -21.57 -8.07 -19.64
CA GLY A 289 -20.98 -9.27 -19.04
C GLY A 289 -20.75 -10.36 -20.07
N ILE A 290 -19.83 -11.27 -19.78
CA ILE A 290 -19.72 -12.60 -20.40
C ILE A 290 -19.55 -13.62 -19.27
N ALA A 291 -20.09 -14.83 -19.42
CA ALA A 291 -19.83 -15.89 -18.44
C ALA A 291 -18.33 -16.10 -18.26
N ALA A 292 -17.82 -16.03 -17.03
CA ALA A 292 -16.38 -16.07 -16.74
C ALA A 292 -15.74 -17.37 -17.25
N SER A 293 -16.49 -18.47 -17.29
CA SER A 293 -16.06 -19.76 -17.85
C SER A 293 -15.67 -19.71 -19.34
N ARG A 294 -16.15 -18.71 -20.08
CA ARG A 294 -15.82 -18.47 -21.49
C ARG A 294 -14.66 -17.49 -21.68
N VAL A 295 -14.24 -16.78 -20.64
CA VAL A 295 -13.10 -15.86 -20.70
C VAL A 295 -11.81 -16.67 -20.55
N LEU A 296 -10.85 -16.42 -21.46
CA LEU A 296 -9.52 -16.99 -21.39
C LEU A 296 -8.59 -16.08 -20.60
N GLU A 297 -8.55 -14.80 -20.96
CA GLU A 297 -7.62 -13.81 -20.41
C GLU A 297 -8.07 -12.40 -20.80
N ALA A 298 -7.65 -11.38 -20.05
CA ALA A 298 -7.74 -9.99 -20.47
C ALA A 298 -6.32 -9.42 -20.60
N VAL A 299 -6.03 -8.82 -21.75
CA VAL A 299 -4.70 -8.28 -22.09
C VAL A 299 -4.81 -6.81 -22.48
N ASP A 300 -3.71 -6.07 -22.43
CA ASP A 300 -3.69 -4.68 -22.90
C ASP A 300 -3.99 -4.60 -24.40
N ALA A 301 -4.70 -3.55 -24.82
CA ALA A 301 -5.05 -3.31 -26.23
C ALA A 301 -3.85 -2.75 -27.04
N VAL A 302 -2.71 -3.44 -26.98
CA VAL A 302 -1.46 -3.09 -27.67
C VAL A 302 -1.07 -4.22 -28.62
N GLY A 303 -0.45 -3.87 -29.75
CA GLY A 303 0.03 -4.87 -30.72
C GLY A 303 -1.05 -5.46 -31.63
N ILE A 304 -2.22 -4.83 -31.70
CA ILE A 304 -3.27 -5.18 -32.67
C ILE A 304 -2.83 -4.67 -34.04
N THR A 305 -2.70 -5.57 -35.01
CA THR A 305 -2.31 -5.25 -36.38
C THR A 305 -3.55 -5.17 -37.27
N PRO A 306 -3.91 -3.99 -37.81
CA PRO A 306 -5.02 -3.86 -38.75
C PRO A 306 -4.75 -4.63 -40.03
N VAL A 307 -5.75 -5.36 -40.53
CA VAL A 307 -5.63 -6.15 -41.77
C VAL A 307 -6.52 -5.52 -42.85
N PRO A 308 -5.94 -5.04 -43.97
CA PRO A 308 -6.72 -4.50 -45.07
C PRO A 308 -7.75 -5.50 -45.62
N GLY A 309 -8.97 -5.03 -45.88
CA GLY A 309 -10.04 -5.84 -46.46
C GLY A 309 -10.91 -6.59 -45.46
N LEU A 310 -10.60 -6.54 -44.15
CA LEU A 310 -11.51 -7.05 -43.13
C LEU A 310 -12.68 -6.08 -42.85
N PRO A 311 -13.84 -6.59 -42.39
CA PRO A 311 -14.98 -5.74 -42.03
C PRO A 311 -14.65 -4.71 -40.94
N ALA A 312 -15.39 -3.60 -40.91
CA ALA A 312 -15.14 -2.49 -39.98
C ALA A 312 -15.24 -2.86 -38.48
N HIS A 313 -16.00 -3.91 -38.14
CA HIS A 313 -16.10 -4.43 -36.78
C HIS A 313 -14.89 -5.29 -36.37
N VAL A 314 -13.93 -5.55 -37.27
CA VAL A 314 -12.67 -6.24 -36.98
C VAL A 314 -11.57 -5.19 -36.88
N SER A 315 -11.10 -4.95 -35.66
CA SER A 315 -10.02 -3.99 -35.40
C SER A 315 -8.66 -4.49 -35.93
N GLY A 316 -8.47 -5.81 -35.96
CA GLY A 316 -7.28 -6.42 -36.52
C GLY A 316 -7.02 -7.82 -35.97
N VAL A 317 -5.75 -8.23 -36.04
CA VAL A 317 -5.25 -9.49 -35.50
C VAL A 317 -4.24 -9.21 -34.40
N PHE A 318 -4.29 -9.99 -33.32
CA PHE A 318 -3.35 -9.96 -32.20
C PHE A 318 -2.77 -11.37 -31.96
N MET A 319 -1.52 -11.45 -31.50
CA MET A 319 -0.86 -12.72 -31.19
C MET A 319 -1.18 -13.16 -29.76
N PHE A 320 -2.05 -14.16 -29.63
CA PHE A 320 -2.37 -14.76 -28.33
C PHE A 320 -1.78 -16.18 -28.26
N ARG A 321 -0.79 -16.39 -27.37
CA ARG A 321 -0.09 -17.66 -27.17
C ARG A 321 0.44 -18.26 -28.48
N GLU A 322 1.19 -17.45 -29.24
CA GLU A 322 1.78 -17.83 -30.53
C GLU A 322 0.75 -18.17 -31.63
N ARG A 323 -0.53 -17.80 -31.46
CA ARG A 323 -1.58 -17.97 -32.46
C ARG A 323 -2.24 -16.64 -32.80
N PRO A 324 -2.48 -16.34 -34.09
CA PRO A 324 -3.20 -15.15 -34.50
C PRO A 324 -4.68 -15.27 -34.11
N VAL A 325 -5.19 -14.23 -33.44
CA VAL A 325 -6.57 -14.14 -32.97
C VAL A 325 -7.20 -12.84 -33.46
N LEU A 326 -8.44 -12.90 -33.96
CA LEU A 326 -9.19 -11.73 -34.41
C LEU A 326 -9.65 -10.90 -33.21
N VAL A 327 -9.53 -9.58 -33.33
CA VAL A 327 -9.99 -8.63 -32.31
C VAL A 327 -11.19 -7.85 -32.85
N LEU A 328 -12.32 -7.93 -32.16
CA LEU A 328 -13.60 -7.35 -32.56
C LEU A 328 -13.90 -6.07 -31.79
N ASP A 329 -14.42 -5.07 -32.50
CA ASP A 329 -15.00 -3.86 -31.95
C ASP A 329 -16.53 -3.97 -32.00
N LEU A 330 -17.18 -3.96 -30.84
CA LEU A 330 -18.63 -4.16 -30.73
C LEU A 330 -19.44 -2.87 -30.76
N LYS A 331 -18.81 -1.68 -30.83
CA LYS A 331 -19.51 -0.39 -30.66
C LYS A 331 -20.71 -0.20 -31.59
N ASP A 332 -20.56 -0.58 -32.86
CA ASP A 332 -21.59 -0.40 -33.89
C ASP A 332 -22.74 -1.42 -33.75
N HIS A 333 -22.59 -2.39 -32.86
CA HIS A 333 -23.56 -3.46 -32.62
C HIS A 333 -24.29 -3.33 -31.27
N LEU A 334 -23.85 -2.44 -30.39
CA LEU A 334 -24.39 -2.24 -29.04
C LEU A 334 -25.40 -1.08 -28.94
N ARG A 335 -25.64 -0.32 -30.02
CA ARG A 335 -26.57 0.85 -30.02
C ARG A 335 -26.29 1.86 -28.90
N LEU A 336 -25.02 2.15 -28.67
CA LEU A 336 -24.53 3.08 -27.64
C LEU A 336 -25.12 4.49 -27.83
N ARG A 337 -25.36 5.22 -26.73
CA ARG A 337 -25.96 6.57 -26.82
C ARG A 337 -24.96 7.64 -27.22
N ARG A 338 -23.66 7.33 -27.09
CA ARG A 338 -22.55 8.23 -27.44
C ARG A 338 -21.58 7.57 -28.41
N PRO A 339 -20.99 8.33 -29.35
CA PRO A 339 -19.90 7.83 -30.18
C PRO A 339 -18.71 7.40 -29.32
N VAL A 340 -18.10 6.27 -29.69
CA VAL A 340 -16.89 5.75 -29.05
C VAL A 340 -15.68 6.14 -29.90
N ASP A 341 -14.67 6.73 -29.26
CA ASP A 341 -13.37 6.99 -29.89
C ASP A 341 -12.61 5.66 -30.04
N ALA A 342 -12.01 5.42 -31.21
CA ALA A 342 -11.22 4.21 -31.42
C ALA A 342 -9.97 4.15 -30.51
N GLY A 343 -9.46 5.31 -30.06
CA GLY A 343 -8.33 5.40 -29.13
C GLY A 343 -8.68 5.21 -27.65
N SER A 344 -9.97 5.11 -27.28
CA SER A 344 -10.37 4.98 -25.88
C SER A 344 -10.39 3.56 -25.34
N TYR A 345 -10.20 2.56 -26.19
CA TYR A 345 -10.04 1.17 -25.77
C TYR A 345 -8.71 0.96 -25.05
N ARG A 346 -8.73 0.26 -23.92
CA ARG A 346 -7.53 -0.01 -23.10
C ARG A 346 -7.19 -1.49 -23.03
N GLN A 347 -8.17 -2.37 -23.18
CA GLN A 347 -8.02 -3.80 -22.94
C GLN A 347 -8.73 -4.63 -24.02
N VAL A 348 -8.24 -5.85 -24.21
CA VAL A 348 -8.85 -6.89 -25.05
C VAL A 348 -9.24 -8.05 -24.14
N VAL A 349 -10.53 -8.38 -24.10
CA VAL A 349 -11.02 -9.58 -23.42
C VAL A 349 -10.98 -10.73 -24.42
N VAL A 350 -10.10 -11.70 -24.19
CA VAL A 350 -9.98 -12.90 -25.02
C VAL A 350 -10.98 -13.93 -24.51
N VAL A 351 -11.91 -14.34 -25.38
CA VAL A 351 -13.00 -15.26 -25.06
C VAL A 351 -13.01 -16.46 -26.00
N ARG A 352 -13.54 -17.58 -25.52
CA ARG A 352 -13.83 -18.77 -26.32
C ARG A 352 -15.13 -18.57 -27.10
N GLY A 353 -15.04 -18.58 -28.42
CA GLY A 353 -16.18 -18.52 -29.32
C GLY A 353 -16.70 -19.91 -29.71
N ARG A 354 -17.23 -20.01 -30.93
CA ARG A 354 -17.71 -21.26 -31.51
C ARG A 354 -16.54 -22.24 -31.73
N ASP A 355 -16.77 -23.52 -31.49
CA ASP A 355 -15.79 -24.61 -31.66
C ASP A 355 -14.50 -24.41 -30.84
N GLU A 356 -14.61 -23.77 -29.66
CA GLU A 356 -13.48 -23.44 -28.76
C GLU A 356 -12.43 -22.48 -29.35
N ALA A 357 -12.70 -21.87 -30.52
CA ALA A 357 -11.78 -20.93 -31.15
C ALA A 357 -11.76 -19.58 -30.39
N PRO A 358 -10.57 -19.07 -29.99
CA PRO A 358 -10.47 -17.80 -29.28
C PRO A 358 -10.69 -16.61 -30.22
N PHE A 359 -11.31 -15.56 -29.69
CA PHE A 359 -11.36 -14.23 -30.30
C PHE A 359 -11.28 -13.15 -29.21
N GLY A 360 -10.81 -11.96 -29.56
CA GLY A 360 -10.71 -10.81 -28.67
C GLY A 360 -11.88 -9.84 -28.83
N ILE A 361 -12.30 -9.21 -27.74
CA ILE A 361 -13.28 -8.13 -27.72
C ILE A 361 -12.61 -6.88 -27.15
N LEU A 362 -12.68 -5.76 -27.87
CA LEU A 362 -12.18 -4.47 -27.39
C LEU A 362 -13.09 -3.91 -26.30
N VAL A 363 -12.48 -3.53 -25.17
CA VAL A 363 -13.18 -2.96 -24.03
C VAL A 363 -12.44 -1.74 -23.49
N HIS A 364 -13.20 -0.81 -22.89
CA HIS A 364 -12.63 0.40 -22.30
C HIS A 364 -12.05 0.11 -20.93
N ARG A 365 -12.78 -0.68 -20.13
CA ARG A 365 -12.45 -1.01 -18.74
C ARG A 365 -12.96 -2.40 -18.41
N LEU A 366 -12.22 -3.14 -17.61
CA LEU A 366 -12.72 -4.32 -16.89
C LEU A 366 -13.47 -3.89 -15.62
N GLY A 367 -14.45 -4.67 -15.24
CA GLY A 367 -15.17 -4.55 -13.97
C GLY A 367 -14.90 -5.74 -13.06
N GLU A 368 -15.72 -5.87 -12.03
CA GLU A 368 -15.66 -7.00 -11.10
C GLU A 368 -16.18 -8.29 -11.75
N ILE A 369 -15.92 -9.44 -11.10
CA ILE A 369 -16.46 -10.74 -11.49
C ILE A 369 -17.45 -11.20 -10.39
N PRO A 370 -18.71 -10.70 -10.40
CA PRO A 370 -19.69 -11.14 -9.43
C PRO A 370 -20.12 -12.59 -9.68
N GLU A 371 -20.34 -13.30 -8.57
CA GLU A 371 -21.03 -14.58 -8.55
C GLU A 371 -22.53 -14.33 -8.35
N VAL A 372 -23.33 -14.66 -9.38
CA VAL A 372 -24.77 -14.40 -9.44
C VAL A 372 -25.53 -15.71 -9.35
N ALA A 373 -26.54 -15.78 -8.48
CA ALA A 373 -27.42 -16.94 -8.39
C ALA A 373 -28.26 -17.08 -9.68
N ASN A 374 -28.41 -18.31 -10.18
CA ASN A 374 -29.02 -18.56 -11.50
C ASN A 374 -30.50 -18.17 -11.57
N ASP A 375 -31.19 -17.98 -10.45
CA ASP A 375 -32.56 -17.46 -10.37
C ASP A 375 -32.67 -15.95 -10.65
N HIS A 376 -31.57 -15.21 -10.55
CA HIS A 376 -31.46 -13.82 -10.98
C HIS A 376 -31.05 -13.66 -12.46
N ILE A 377 -30.81 -14.77 -13.17
CA ILE A 377 -30.38 -14.79 -14.57
C ILE A 377 -31.55 -15.23 -15.47
N ASP A 378 -32.11 -14.28 -16.22
CA ASP A 378 -33.18 -14.57 -17.17
C ASP A 378 -32.63 -14.65 -18.59
N PRO A 379 -32.92 -15.71 -19.37
CA PRO A 379 -32.45 -15.81 -20.75
C PRO A 379 -33.23 -14.83 -21.65
N VAL A 380 -32.49 -14.11 -22.50
CA VAL A 380 -33.03 -13.04 -23.36
C VAL A 380 -34.12 -13.55 -24.31
N ASN A 381 -34.09 -14.83 -24.66
CA ASN A 381 -35.09 -15.44 -25.56
C ASN A 381 -36.51 -15.49 -24.96
N GLN A 382 -36.65 -15.37 -23.63
CA GLN A 382 -37.95 -15.23 -22.97
C GLN A 382 -38.54 -13.82 -23.15
N LEU A 383 -37.70 -12.82 -23.39
CA LEU A 383 -38.09 -11.42 -23.60
C LEU A 383 -38.22 -11.08 -25.10
N TYR A 384 -37.47 -11.77 -25.97
CA TYR A 384 -37.45 -11.53 -27.41
C TYR A 384 -37.25 -12.86 -28.17
N GLN A 385 -38.23 -13.29 -28.98
CA GLN A 385 -38.25 -14.61 -29.64
C GLN A 385 -37.25 -14.77 -30.81
N SER A 386 -36.22 -13.93 -30.91
CA SER A 386 -35.23 -13.95 -31.98
C SER A 386 -33.81 -14.08 -31.43
N ASN A 387 -33.02 -15.00 -31.98
CA ASN A 387 -31.58 -15.13 -31.72
C ASN A 387 -30.75 -14.02 -32.39
N ALA A 388 -31.38 -12.95 -32.87
CA ALA A 388 -30.71 -11.81 -33.49
C ALA A 388 -29.91 -10.95 -32.48
N ALA A 389 -30.22 -11.05 -31.18
CA ALA A 389 -29.51 -10.32 -30.13
C ALA A 389 -28.16 -10.96 -29.81
N LEU A 390 -27.14 -10.13 -29.60
CA LEU A 390 -25.83 -10.56 -29.10
C LEU A 390 -25.88 -11.05 -27.64
N ALA A 391 -26.87 -10.57 -26.89
CA ALA A 391 -27.13 -10.95 -25.51
C ALA A 391 -27.68 -12.38 -25.39
N GLU A 392 -27.20 -13.12 -24.41
CA GLU A 392 -27.67 -14.46 -24.01
C GLU A 392 -28.58 -14.38 -22.79
N PHE A 393 -28.14 -13.62 -21.77
CA PHE A 393 -28.84 -13.49 -20.50
C PHE A 393 -28.95 -12.03 -20.08
N VAL A 394 -29.90 -11.79 -19.19
CA VAL A 394 -30.12 -10.56 -18.48
C VAL A 394 -30.03 -10.88 -16.99
N VAL A 395 -29.19 -10.14 -16.27
CA VAL A 395 -29.12 -10.24 -14.81
C VAL A 395 -30.03 -9.17 -14.22
N ARG A 396 -31.02 -9.62 -13.47
CA ARG A 396 -31.91 -8.73 -12.74
C ARG A 396 -31.20 -8.14 -11.52
N PRO A 397 -31.34 -6.84 -11.26
CA PRO A 397 -30.84 -6.24 -10.03
C PRO A 397 -31.62 -6.73 -8.81
N GLU A 398 -31.02 -6.59 -7.61
CA GLU A 398 -31.69 -6.89 -6.34
C GLU A 398 -32.75 -5.82 -6.00
N HIS A 399 -32.51 -4.57 -6.40
CA HIS A 399 -33.38 -3.43 -6.12
C HIS A 399 -33.82 -2.76 -7.42
N GLY A 400 -35.08 -2.32 -7.50
CA GLY A 400 -35.71 -1.83 -8.73
C GLY A 400 -35.11 -0.57 -9.38
N ASP A 401 -34.21 0.13 -8.69
CA ASP A 401 -33.55 1.35 -9.16
C ASP A 401 -32.16 1.10 -9.78
N GLU A 402 -31.67 -0.14 -9.78
CA GLU A 402 -30.36 -0.50 -10.33
C GLU A 402 -30.44 -0.90 -11.81
N ALA A 403 -29.36 -0.66 -12.55
CA ALA A 403 -29.30 -0.98 -13.97
C ALA A 403 -29.23 -2.50 -14.20
N ILE A 404 -29.91 -2.95 -15.25
CA ILE A 404 -29.88 -4.34 -15.70
C ILE A 404 -28.52 -4.62 -16.38
N LEU A 405 -27.85 -5.71 -16.02
CA LEU A 405 -26.65 -6.16 -16.74
C LEU A 405 -27.01 -7.11 -17.88
N ILE A 406 -26.50 -6.78 -19.07
CA ILE A 406 -26.65 -7.60 -20.26
C ILE A 406 -25.43 -8.52 -20.39
N VAL A 407 -25.66 -9.83 -20.44
CA VAL A 407 -24.61 -10.84 -20.64
C VAL A 407 -24.60 -11.27 -22.10
N LEU A 408 -23.48 -11.07 -22.79
CA LEU A 408 -23.28 -11.41 -24.20
C LEU A 408 -22.93 -12.89 -24.38
N SER A 409 -23.37 -13.48 -25.50
CA SER A 409 -22.93 -14.81 -25.94
C SER A 409 -21.75 -14.67 -26.91
N PRO A 410 -20.57 -15.21 -26.59
CA PRO A 410 -19.45 -15.29 -27.52
C PRO A 410 -19.81 -15.99 -28.84
N GLU A 411 -20.62 -17.04 -28.78
CA GLU A 411 -21.07 -17.80 -29.95
C GLU A 411 -21.97 -16.96 -30.86
N ARG A 412 -22.89 -16.18 -30.30
CA ARG A 412 -23.76 -15.26 -31.07
C ARG A 412 -22.98 -14.11 -31.67
N ILE A 413 -21.98 -13.59 -30.96
CA ILE A 413 -21.05 -12.57 -31.49
C ILE A 413 -20.34 -13.10 -32.74
N VAL A 414 -19.72 -14.27 -32.65
CA VAL A 414 -19.03 -14.89 -33.80
C VAL A 414 -20.01 -15.16 -34.94
N ALA A 415 -21.16 -15.79 -34.66
CA ALA A 415 -22.13 -16.14 -35.69
C ALA A 415 -22.67 -14.92 -36.45
N ARG A 416 -22.85 -13.79 -35.75
CA ARG A 416 -23.43 -12.57 -36.32
C ARG A 416 -22.39 -11.70 -37.03
N LEU A 417 -21.20 -11.56 -36.46
CA LEU A 417 -20.20 -10.62 -36.95
C LEU A 417 -19.24 -11.26 -37.95
N LEU A 418 -18.82 -12.49 -37.69
CA LEU A 418 -17.89 -13.21 -38.55
C LEU A 418 -18.60 -14.11 -39.59
N GLY A 419 -19.91 -14.32 -39.44
CA GLY A 419 -20.72 -15.14 -40.35
C GLY A 419 -20.42 -16.64 -40.26
N GLY A 420 -21.27 -17.48 -40.84
CA GLY A 420 -21.14 -18.94 -40.82
C GLY A 420 -19.94 -19.51 -41.61
N GLN A 421 -19.10 -18.66 -42.20
CA GLN A 421 -17.82 -19.07 -42.73
C GLN A 421 -16.74 -18.72 -41.72
N ALA A 422 -16.40 -19.70 -40.88
CA ALA A 422 -15.10 -19.72 -40.27
C ALA A 422 -14.07 -19.43 -41.38
N LEU A 423 -13.26 -18.41 -41.19
CA LEU A 423 -11.92 -18.38 -41.78
C LEU A 423 -11.17 -19.55 -41.14
N SER A 424 -11.49 -20.76 -41.61
CA SER A 424 -10.76 -21.97 -41.29
C SER A 424 -9.30 -21.67 -41.56
N ALA A 425 -8.45 -22.05 -40.63
CA ALA A 425 -6.99 -21.92 -40.69
C ALA A 425 -6.34 -22.68 -41.88
N GLU A 426 -7.10 -23.10 -42.89
CA GLU A 426 -6.62 -23.76 -44.10
C GLU A 426 -6.08 -22.77 -45.16
N HIS A 427 -6.52 -21.50 -45.18
CA HIS A 427 -5.98 -20.54 -46.16
C HIS A 427 -4.52 -20.14 -45.89
N GLY A 428 -4.01 -20.36 -44.67
CA GLY A 428 -2.58 -20.23 -44.35
C GLY A 428 -1.70 -21.30 -45.02
N SER A 429 -2.29 -22.46 -45.41
CA SER A 429 -1.55 -23.55 -46.04
C SER A 429 -1.28 -23.31 -47.54
N MET A 430 -2.19 -22.62 -48.26
CA MET A 430 -1.95 -22.33 -49.68
C MET A 430 -0.85 -21.26 -49.90
N ALA A 431 -0.75 -20.25 -49.03
CA ALA A 431 0.29 -19.23 -49.16
C ALA A 431 1.70 -19.80 -48.93
N LEU A 432 1.84 -20.77 -48.02
CA LEU A 432 3.10 -21.50 -47.78
C LEU A 432 3.43 -22.49 -48.92
N GLN A 433 2.44 -23.13 -49.55
CA GLN A 433 2.69 -24.02 -50.69
C GLN A 433 3.10 -23.28 -51.97
N VAL A 434 2.62 -22.04 -52.18
CA VAL A 434 3.05 -21.21 -53.32
C VAL A 434 4.48 -20.69 -53.13
N LEU A 435 4.88 -20.37 -51.90
CA LEU A 435 6.27 -19.97 -51.59
C LEU A 435 7.26 -21.15 -51.63
N GLN A 436 6.84 -22.36 -51.30
CA GLN A 436 7.71 -23.56 -51.40
C GLN A 436 7.88 -24.08 -52.83
N ARG A 437 6.99 -23.77 -53.78
CA ARG A 437 7.14 -24.14 -55.20
C ARG A 437 8.03 -23.20 -56.02
N GLN A 438 8.37 -22.02 -55.50
CA GLN A 438 9.29 -21.09 -56.17
C GLN A 438 10.74 -21.22 -55.68
N ALA A 439 11.00 -22.10 -54.70
CA ALA A 439 12.33 -22.37 -54.15
C ALA A 439 12.83 -23.81 -54.41
N GLY A 440 12.24 -24.51 -55.38
CA GLY A 440 12.62 -25.86 -55.81
C GLY A 440 13.10 -25.89 -57.25
#